data_AF-A0AAD2PSH7-F1
#
_entry.id   AF-A0AAD2PSH7-F1
#
_cell.length_a   1.000
_cell.length_b   1.000
_cell.length_c   1.000
_cell.angle_alpha   90.00
_cell.angle_beta   90.00
_cell.angle_gamma   90.00
#
_symmetry.space_group_name_H-M   'P 1'
#
loop_
_entity.id
_entity.type
_entity.pdbx_description
1 polymer ?
#
loop_
_entity_poly.entity_id
_entity_poly.type
_entity_poly.pdbx_seq_one_letter_code
_entity_poly.pdbx_strand_id
1 'polypeptide(L)'
;MKKRSVFLSFLLVGSLLPGVSSASAPVASAGHGHDHDHAPFETHISDGLPKANSFKDLATAPPIERDVTTKVLDESGQQVGSRTFKANTGDSISTKASTGSQKVTVYAVADAQYRAKYSDWQTRIVSIIEQADVTFNRDHDVDFVVQAVGSWTSSGSNAEQILSNLSRSFDGRGYDFVTGFTANPNFDAGGIAYVYNSAPRGSAFAVNLDQGTANTAKAATHEYGHNFGLPHDPQGSGIVCLMNYDYSYTVDFFDPAHKNQVNRNKAWYR
;
A
#
# COMPACT_ATOMS: atom_id res chain seq x y z
N MET A 1 -64.23 2.15 -21.40
CA MET A 1 -64.46 3.19 -22.43
C MET A 1 -63.39 4.26 -22.27
N LYS A 2 -62.66 4.56 -23.38
CA LYS A 2 -61.93 5.79 -23.76
C LYS A 2 -60.97 6.47 -22.74
N LYS A 3 -59.80 7.00 -23.09
CA LYS A 3 -58.84 6.98 -24.22
C LYS A 3 -57.60 7.75 -23.71
N ARG A 4 -56.42 7.41 -24.24
CA ARG A 4 -55.10 8.06 -24.07
C ARG A 4 -55.11 9.57 -24.44
N SER A 5 -54.11 10.34 -23.97
CA SER A 5 -53.07 10.92 -24.86
C SER A 5 -51.95 11.67 -24.14
N VAL A 6 -50.76 11.51 -24.74
CA VAL A 6 -49.44 12.11 -24.49
C VAL A 6 -49.35 13.46 -25.19
N PHE A 7 -48.58 14.42 -24.67
CA PHE A 7 -48.07 15.55 -25.46
C PHE A 7 -46.56 15.69 -25.27
N LEU A 8 -45.86 15.48 -26.39
CA LEU A 8 -44.44 15.74 -26.63
C LEU A 8 -44.38 17.05 -27.42
N SER A 9 -43.49 17.98 -27.07
CA SER A 9 -43.24 19.19 -27.87
C SER A 9 -41.78 19.22 -28.29
N PHE A 10 -41.55 18.92 -29.57
CA PHE A 10 -40.36 19.30 -30.32
C PHE A 10 -40.69 20.58 -31.10
N LEU A 11 -39.81 21.57 -31.06
CA LEU A 11 -39.73 22.59 -32.11
C LEU A 11 -38.25 22.89 -32.38
N LEU A 12 -37.84 22.47 -33.57
CA LEU A 12 -36.60 22.80 -34.26
C LEU A 12 -36.95 23.82 -35.36
N VAL A 13 -35.94 24.59 -35.79
CA VAL A 13 -35.69 25.14 -37.14
C VAL A 13 -35.41 26.66 -37.12
N GLY A 14 -34.27 27.03 -37.70
CA GLY A 14 -33.94 28.42 -38.05
C GLY A 14 -32.46 28.65 -38.36
N SER A 15 -32.00 28.09 -39.48
CA SER A 15 -30.64 28.16 -40.05
C SER A 15 -30.30 29.49 -40.77
N LEU A 16 -29.03 29.94 -40.78
CA LEU A 16 -28.14 30.11 -41.96
C LEU A 16 -26.94 31.08 -41.74
N LEU A 17 -25.81 30.67 -42.34
CA LEU A 17 -24.40 31.11 -42.37
C LEU A 17 -24.16 32.44 -43.17
N PRO A 18 -22.93 32.92 -43.53
CA PRO A 18 -21.54 32.42 -43.31
C PRO A 18 -20.48 33.49 -42.92
N GLY A 19 -19.29 33.04 -42.51
CA GLY A 19 -18.07 33.85 -42.44
C GLY A 19 -16.82 32.99 -42.62
N VAL A 20 -16.36 32.86 -43.87
CA VAL A 20 -15.09 32.24 -44.25
C VAL A 20 -13.98 33.28 -44.15
N SER A 21 -12.84 32.95 -43.54
CA SER A 21 -11.55 33.57 -43.86
C SER A 21 -10.38 32.64 -43.49
N SER A 22 -9.77 32.13 -44.57
CA SER A 22 -8.32 31.93 -44.80
C SER A 22 -7.48 31.15 -43.79
N ALA A 23 -7.02 29.99 -44.26
CA ALA A 23 -5.77 29.37 -43.86
C ALA A 23 -4.57 30.29 -44.13
N SER A 24 -3.58 30.22 -43.25
CA SER A 24 -2.19 30.59 -43.52
C SER A 24 -1.28 29.68 -42.69
N ALA A 25 -0.69 28.68 -43.33
CA ALA A 25 0.66 28.24 -42.96
C ALA A 25 1.63 29.37 -43.38
N PRO A 26 2.83 29.57 -42.78
CA PRO A 26 3.86 28.52 -42.79
C PRO A 26 4.87 28.52 -41.63
N VAL A 27 5.84 27.61 -41.81
CA VAL A 27 7.25 27.62 -41.39
C VAL A 27 7.59 26.77 -40.17
N ALA A 28 8.10 25.58 -40.51
CA ALA A 28 8.93 24.75 -39.66
C ALA A 28 10.12 25.54 -39.11
N SER A 29 10.24 25.59 -37.79
CA SER A 29 11.51 25.75 -37.11
C SER A 29 11.73 24.49 -36.28
N ALA A 30 12.77 23.76 -36.64
CA ALA A 30 13.27 22.61 -35.90
C ALA A 30 13.56 23.01 -34.45
N GLY A 31 12.83 22.40 -33.52
CA GLY A 31 13.12 22.40 -32.11
C GLY A 31 12.87 21.00 -31.61
N HIS A 32 13.94 20.26 -31.31
CA HIS A 32 13.89 18.98 -30.64
C HIS A 32 13.38 19.17 -29.21
N GLY A 33 12.06 19.23 -29.06
CA GLY A 33 11.38 19.02 -27.79
C GLY A 33 10.97 17.56 -27.73
N HIS A 34 11.72 16.74 -27.00
CA HIS A 34 11.19 15.48 -26.51
C HIS A 34 10.15 15.82 -25.45
N ASP A 35 8.93 16.14 -25.88
CA ASP A 35 7.76 16.15 -25.02
C ASP A 35 7.50 14.71 -24.61
N HIS A 36 8.07 14.32 -23.49
CA HIS A 36 7.57 13.19 -22.73
C HIS A 36 6.33 13.67 -21.99
N ASP A 37 5.22 13.78 -22.73
CA ASP A 37 3.88 13.74 -22.15
C ASP A 37 3.72 12.36 -21.50
N HIS A 38 4.25 12.22 -20.29
CA HIS A 38 3.89 11.14 -19.41
C HIS A 38 2.44 11.41 -19.00
N ALA A 39 1.51 10.70 -19.63
CA ALA A 39 0.14 10.61 -19.15
C ALA A 39 0.18 10.39 -17.62
N PRO A 40 -0.64 11.11 -16.83
CA PRO A 40 -0.58 11.01 -15.38
C PRO A 40 -0.79 9.55 -14.98
N PHE A 41 0.24 8.95 -14.39
CA PHE A 41 0.20 7.58 -13.86
C PHE A 41 -0.99 7.47 -12.92
N GLU A 42 -2.01 6.68 -13.21
CA GLU A 42 -3.15 6.53 -12.28
C GLU A 42 -2.78 5.60 -11.12
N THR A 43 -3.40 5.81 -9.94
CA THR A 43 -3.32 4.82 -8.86
C THR A 43 -3.80 3.48 -9.40
N HIS A 44 -2.99 2.44 -9.24
CA HIS A 44 -3.28 1.10 -9.75
C HIS A 44 -2.86 0.04 -8.72
N ILE A 45 -3.29 -1.20 -8.94
CA ILE A 45 -2.86 -2.36 -8.16
C ILE A 45 -1.51 -2.84 -8.72
N SER A 46 -0.52 -3.07 -7.86
CA SER A 46 0.77 -3.63 -8.29
C SER A 46 0.60 -5.05 -8.84
N ASP A 47 1.54 -5.47 -9.68
CA ASP A 47 1.71 -6.90 -9.93
C ASP A 47 2.01 -7.61 -8.59
N GLY A 48 1.39 -8.76 -8.36
CA GLY A 48 1.57 -9.49 -7.10
C GLY A 48 3.01 -9.98 -6.93
N LEU A 49 3.61 -9.71 -5.76
CA LEU A 49 4.92 -10.21 -5.40
C LEU A 49 4.93 -11.74 -5.46
N PRO A 50 5.92 -12.41 -6.10
CA PRO A 50 6.00 -13.87 -6.07
C PRO A 50 6.06 -14.42 -4.64
N LYS A 51 5.55 -15.63 -4.42
CA LYS A 51 5.62 -16.29 -3.11
C LYS A 51 7.07 -16.65 -2.77
N ALA A 52 7.44 -16.53 -1.51
CA ALA A 52 8.70 -17.02 -0.99
C ALA A 52 8.80 -18.53 -1.19
N ASN A 53 10.03 -19.01 -1.49
CA ASN A 53 10.29 -20.43 -1.73
C ASN A 53 10.13 -21.31 -0.48
N SER A 54 9.97 -20.72 0.70
CA SER A 54 9.82 -21.45 1.97
C SER A 54 9.05 -20.63 2.99
N PHE A 55 8.50 -21.32 3.99
CA PHE A 55 7.90 -20.69 5.16
C PHE A 55 9.00 -20.38 6.19
N LYS A 56 9.11 -19.13 6.66
CA LYS A 56 10.17 -18.72 7.59
C LYS A 56 9.67 -17.75 8.64
N ASP A 57 9.83 -18.10 9.91
CA ASP A 57 9.60 -17.22 11.04
C ASP A 57 10.87 -16.47 11.47
N LEU A 58 10.67 -15.35 12.16
CA LEU A 58 11.75 -14.61 12.81
C LEU A 58 12.39 -15.47 13.91
N ALA A 59 13.72 -15.46 13.97
CA ALA A 59 14.46 -16.18 15.00
C ALA A 59 14.42 -15.47 16.37
N THR A 60 14.17 -14.15 16.35
CA THR A 60 14.15 -13.26 17.51
C THR A 60 13.05 -12.24 17.35
N ALA A 61 12.58 -11.66 18.45
CA ALA A 61 11.61 -10.56 18.39
C ALA A 61 12.18 -9.39 17.57
N PRO A 62 11.35 -8.69 16.77
CA PRO A 62 11.80 -7.50 16.07
C PRO A 62 12.12 -6.37 17.06
N PRO A 63 12.97 -5.42 16.66
CA PRO A 63 13.14 -4.19 17.43
C PRO A 63 11.81 -3.43 17.50
N ILE A 64 11.56 -2.81 18.65
CA ILE A 64 10.45 -1.90 18.92
C ILE A 64 11.07 -0.66 19.58
N GLU A 65 10.93 0.48 18.93
CA GLU A 65 11.61 1.74 19.28
C GLU A 65 10.90 2.50 20.40
N ARG A 66 9.59 2.26 20.57
CA ARG A 66 8.74 2.99 21.51
C ARG A 66 7.61 2.13 22.07
N ASP A 67 7.13 2.50 23.24
CA ASP A 67 5.88 1.95 23.75
C ASP A 67 4.71 2.40 22.88
N VAL A 68 3.90 1.45 22.43
CA VAL A 68 2.67 1.72 21.66
C VAL A 68 1.50 0.98 22.30
N THR A 69 0.45 1.74 22.65
CA THR A 69 -0.84 1.16 23.04
C THR A 69 -1.72 1.03 21.80
N THR A 70 -1.82 -0.19 21.31
CA THR A 70 -2.61 -0.56 20.13
C THR A 70 -4.04 -0.90 20.56
N LYS A 71 -5.03 -0.29 19.89
CA LYS A 71 -6.44 -0.61 20.07
C LYS A 71 -6.74 -1.99 19.48
N VAL A 72 -7.56 -2.78 20.17
CA VAL A 72 -8.14 -4.00 19.60
C VAL A 72 -9.55 -3.67 19.16
N LEU A 73 -9.80 -3.74 17.85
CA LEU A 73 -11.07 -3.44 17.23
C LEU A 73 -11.78 -4.72 16.78
N ASP A 74 -13.10 -4.75 16.91
CA ASP A 74 -13.93 -5.78 16.27
C ASP A 74 -14.18 -5.47 14.77
N GLU A 75 -14.91 -6.35 14.06
CA GLU A 75 -15.22 -6.16 12.64
C GLU A 75 -16.09 -4.91 12.36
N SER A 76 -16.85 -4.42 13.36
CA SER A 76 -17.60 -3.17 13.21
C SER A 76 -16.71 -1.92 13.33
N GLY A 77 -15.49 -2.10 13.86
CA GLY A 77 -14.54 -1.04 14.18
C GLY A 77 -14.70 -0.49 15.60
N GLN A 78 -15.48 -1.16 16.45
CA GLN A 78 -15.60 -0.79 17.86
C GLN A 78 -14.42 -1.33 18.65
N GLN A 79 -13.91 -0.51 19.57
CA GLN A 79 -12.82 -0.92 20.45
C GLN A 79 -13.34 -1.89 21.52
N VAL A 80 -12.81 -3.11 21.49
CA VAL A 80 -13.12 -4.18 22.46
C VAL A 80 -11.98 -4.44 23.44
N GLY A 81 -10.84 -3.79 23.24
CA GLY A 81 -9.69 -3.89 24.14
C GLY A 81 -8.52 -3.03 23.71
N SER A 82 -7.39 -3.23 24.37
CA SER A 82 -6.11 -2.65 23.98
C SER A 82 -4.97 -3.58 24.38
N ARG A 83 -3.83 -3.45 23.71
CA ARG A 83 -2.60 -4.15 24.03
C ARG A 83 -1.47 -3.14 23.96
N THR A 84 -0.54 -3.21 24.92
CA THR A 84 0.66 -2.38 24.88
C THR A 84 1.84 -3.22 24.44
N PHE A 85 2.51 -2.78 23.38
CA PHE A 85 3.79 -3.29 22.92
C PHE A 85 4.88 -2.41 23.51
N LYS A 86 5.85 -3.04 24.18
CA LYS A 86 6.90 -2.33 24.93
C LYS A 86 8.14 -2.17 24.06
N ALA A 87 8.77 -0.99 24.17
CA ALA A 87 10.07 -0.77 23.57
C ALA A 87 11.07 -1.83 24.08
N ASN A 88 11.85 -2.40 23.17
CA ASN A 88 12.86 -3.41 23.49
C ASN A 88 14.26 -3.06 22.94
N THR A 89 14.40 -1.87 22.36
CA THR A 89 15.68 -1.32 21.91
C THR A 89 16.30 -0.46 23.03
N GLY A 90 17.58 -0.68 23.31
CA GLY A 90 18.32 0.14 24.29
C GLY A 90 18.73 1.49 23.72
N ASP A 91 19.12 2.44 24.59
CA ASP A 91 19.57 3.79 24.19
C ASP A 91 20.80 3.82 23.27
N SER A 92 21.54 2.71 23.15
CA SER A 92 22.85 2.63 22.49
C SER A 92 22.86 1.94 21.13
N ILE A 93 21.71 1.64 20.54
CA ILE A 93 21.65 1.23 19.13
C ILE A 93 21.30 2.50 18.33
N SER A 94 22.01 2.75 17.24
CA SER A 94 21.65 3.76 16.24
C SER A 94 20.28 3.50 15.58
N THR A 95 19.48 2.56 16.09
CA THR A 95 18.07 2.32 15.80
C THR A 95 17.12 3.05 16.75
N LYS A 96 17.62 3.83 17.72
CA LYS A 96 17.03 5.16 17.96
C LYS A 96 17.39 6.09 16.78
N ALA A 97 17.24 5.63 15.54
CA ALA A 97 16.70 6.50 14.51
C ALA A 97 15.40 7.02 15.13
N SER A 98 15.34 8.33 15.25
CA SER A 98 14.64 9.09 16.29
C SER A 98 13.14 8.85 16.35
N THR A 99 12.64 7.66 16.69
CA THR A 99 11.22 7.33 16.56
C THR A 99 10.66 7.93 15.27
N GLY A 100 11.28 7.67 14.10
CA GLY A 100 11.07 8.32 12.80
C GLY A 100 10.30 9.65 12.83
N SER A 101 10.91 10.79 12.48
CA SER A 101 10.21 12.09 12.55
C SER A 101 8.88 12.09 11.79
N GLN A 102 8.79 11.28 10.73
CA GLN A 102 7.55 10.95 10.06
C GLN A 102 6.87 9.73 10.70
N LYS A 103 5.71 9.94 11.31
CA LYS A 103 4.88 8.84 11.83
C LYS A 103 3.86 8.44 10.80
N VAL A 104 3.72 7.14 10.55
CA VAL A 104 2.69 6.57 9.67
C VAL A 104 1.82 5.67 10.53
N THR A 105 0.56 6.04 10.70
CA THR A 105 -0.39 5.28 11.52
C THR A 105 -0.90 4.06 10.76
N VAL A 106 -0.83 2.89 11.40
CA VAL A 106 -1.19 1.61 10.79
C VAL A 106 -2.39 0.98 11.50
N TYR A 107 -3.38 0.58 10.71
CA TYR A 107 -4.41 -0.37 11.12
C TYR A 107 -4.13 -1.74 10.51
N ALA A 108 -3.69 -2.67 11.35
CA ALA A 108 -3.32 -4.03 10.95
C ALA A 108 -4.50 -4.98 11.15
N VAL A 109 -4.93 -5.67 10.10
CA VAL A 109 -6.06 -6.60 10.18
C VAL A 109 -5.70 -8.00 9.74
N ALA A 110 -6.20 -9.00 10.45
CA ALA A 110 -5.98 -10.41 10.11
C ALA A 110 -7.30 -11.06 9.69
N ASP A 111 -7.26 -11.81 8.58
CA ASP A 111 -8.44 -12.51 8.09
C ASP A 111 -8.83 -13.71 8.96
N ALA A 112 -10.03 -14.24 8.73
CA ALA A 112 -10.57 -15.35 9.53
C ALA A 112 -9.66 -16.59 9.51
N GLN A 113 -9.08 -16.92 8.36
CA GLN A 113 -8.18 -18.06 8.17
C GLN A 113 -6.87 -17.87 8.94
N TYR A 114 -6.29 -16.67 8.88
CA TYR A 114 -5.06 -16.33 9.62
C TYR A 114 -5.30 -16.39 11.13
N ARG A 115 -6.42 -15.82 11.60
CA ARG A 115 -6.81 -15.85 13.02
C ARG A 115 -7.12 -17.26 13.53
N ALA A 116 -7.70 -18.12 12.67
CA ALA A 116 -7.93 -19.51 13.01
C ALA A 116 -6.62 -20.32 13.14
N LYS A 117 -5.59 -19.94 12.38
CA LYS A 117 -4.27 -20.58 12.41
C LYS A 117 -3.42 -20.14 13.60
N TYR A 118 -3.55 -18.89 14.05
CA TYR A 118 -2.70 -18.30 15.09
C TYR A 118 -3.53 -17.68 16.22
N SER A 119 -3.51 -18.30 17.40
CA SER A 119 -4.18 -17.75 18.58
C SER A 119 -3.56 -16.42 19.06
N ASP A 120 -2.29 -16.19 18.73
CA ASP A 120 -1.52 -14.99 19.03
C ASP A 120 -1.44 -14.01 17.85
N TRP A 121 -2.34 -14.13 16.86
CA TRP A 121 -2.29 -13.37 15.60
C TRP A 121 -2.04 -11.86 15.77
N GLN A 122 -2.59 -11.23 16.81
CA GLN A 122 -2.40 -9.80 17.09
C GLN A 122 -0.93 -9.45 17.31
N THR A 123 -0.23 -10.23 18.14
CA THR A 123 1.21 -10.05 18.36
C THR A 123 1.97 -10.38 17.09
N ARG A 124 1.57 -11.44 16.39
CA ARG A 124 2.24 -11.91 15.18
C ARG A 124 2.24 -10.86 14.06
N ILE A 125 1.09 -10.24 13.77
CA ILE A 125 1.00 -9.21 12.73
C ILE A 125 1.70 -7.90 13.12
N VAL A 126 1.67 -7.54 14.41
CA VAL A 126 2.43 -6.39 14.90
C VAL A 126 3.92 -6.65 14.73
N SER A 127 4.43 -7.80 15.16
CA SER A 127 5.85 -8.16 14.97
C SER A 127 6.30 -8.14 13.49
N ILE A 128 5.41 -8.49 12.56
CA ILE A 128 5.70 -8.41 11.13
C ILE A 128 5.88 -6.95 10.69
N ILE A 129 5.02 -6.05 11.16
CA ILE A 129 5.08 -4.62 10.84
C ILE A 129 6.31 -3.98 11.48
N GLU A 130 6.58 -4.24 12.76
CA GLU A 130 7.78 -3.75 13.46
C GLU A 130 9.06 -4.22 12.74
N GLN A 131 9.08 -5.46 12.21
CA GLN A 131 10.21 -5.92 11.41
C GLN A 131 10.34 -5.20 10.05
N ALA A 132 9.21 -4.86 9.41
CA ALA A 132 9.22 -4.07 8.18
C ALA A 132 9.66 -2.61 8.45
N ASP A 133 9.29 -2.07 9.61
CA ASP A 133 9.64 -0.72 10.06
C ASP A 133 11.14 -0.48 10.07
N VAL A 134 11.94 -1.48 10.45
CA VAL A 134 13.41 -1.39 10.51
C VAL A 134 14.03 -0.74 9.27
N THR A 135 13.57 -1.10 8.07
CA THR A 135 14.10 -0.55 6.82
C THR A 135 13.73 0.93 6.66
N PHE A 136 12.47 1.27 6.94
CA PHE A 136 11.93 2.61 6.78
C PHE A 136 12.45 3.58 7.84
N ASN A 137 12.58 3.11 9.07
CA ASN A 137 13.11 3.89 10.18
C ASN A 137 14.60 4.19 9.97
N ARG A 138 15.39 3.15 9.69
CA ARG A 138 16.84 3.25 9.45
C ARG A 138 17.19 4.16 8.27
N ASP A 139 16.52 3.98 7.13
CA ASP A 139 16.95 4.61 5.87
C ASP A 139 16.14 5.87 5.50
N HIS A 140 14.96 6.06 6.09
CA HIS A 140 14.00 7.08 5.68
C HIS A 140 13.43 7.92 6.82
N ASP A 141 13.76 7.65 8.08
CA ASP A 141 13.23 8.38 9.24
C ASP A 141 11.68 8.37 9.26
N VAL A 142 11.12 7.21 8.91
CA VAL A 142 9.70 6.87 8.92
C VAL A 142 9.46 5.80 9.97
N ASP A 143 8.46 5.98 10.83
CA ASP A 143 8.09 5.05 11.91
C ASP A 143 6.62 4.64 11.76
N PHE A 144 6.40 3.35 11.50
CA PHE A 144 5.07 2.74 11.42
C PHE A 144 4.52 2.48 12.82
N VAL A 145 3.52 3.26 13.21
CA VAL A 145 2.87 3.14 14.51
C VAL A 145 1.60 2.31 14.38
N VAL A 146 1.62 1.05 14.85
CA VAL A 146 0.43 0.19 14.84
C VAL A 146 -0.58 0.66 15.90
N GLN A 147 -1.47 1.56 15.51
CA GLN A 147 -2.47 2.16 16.39
C GLN A 147 -3.67 1.26 16.63
N ALA A 148 -3.97 0.36 15.69
CA ALA A 148 -5.05 -0.59 15.84
C ALA A 148 -4.71 -1.96 15.23
N VAL A 149 -5.26 -3.01 15.86
CA VAL A 149 -5.37 -4.34 15.29
C VAL A 149 -6.84 -4.75 15.23
N GLY A 150 -7.23 -5.48 14.18
CA GLY A 150 -8.63 -5.83 13.97
C GLY A 150 -8.82 -7.15 13.25
N SER A 151 -10.04 -7.68 13.37
CA SER A 151 -10.49 -8.81 12.57
C SER A 151 -10.98 -8.35 11.20
N TRP A 152 -10.72 -9.17 10.20
CA TRP A 152 -11.26 -9.04 8.86
C TRP A 152 -11.80 -10.40 8.39
N THR A 153 -12.73 -10.36 7.44
CA THR A 153 -13.17 -11.54 6.70
C THR A 153 -12.86 -11.27 5.24
N SER A 154 -11.76 -11.88 4.76
CA SER A 154 -11.27 -11.70 3.39
C SER A 154 -12.20 -12.41 2.39
N SER A 155 -12.44 -11.76 1.25
CA SER A 155 -13.20 -12.35 0.14
C SER A 155 -12.60 -11.97 -1.22
N GLY A 156 -12.70 -12.87 -2.19
CA GLY A 156 -12.12 -12.72 -3.52
C GLY A 156 -11.59 -14.05 -4.06
N SER A 157 -11.43 -14.14 -5.39
CA SER A 157 -10.90 -15.33 -6.07
C SER A 157 -9.39 -15.26 -6.34
N ASN A 158 -8.73 -14.14 -6.08
CA ASN A 158 -7.30 -13.89 -6.26
C ASN A 158 -6.81 -12.74 -5.35
N ALA A 159 -5.51 -12.45 -5.37
CA ALA A 159 -4.90 -11.41 -4.55
C ALA A 159 -5.48 -10.00 -4.80
N GLU A 160 -5.70 -9.62 -6.07
CA GLU A 160 -6.25 -8.30 -6.44
C GLU A 160 -7.66 -8.07 -5.89
N GLN A 161 -8.53 -9.08 -6.00
CA GLN A 161 -9.89 -9.01 -5.46
C GLN A 161 -9.89 -8.97 -3.93
N ILE A 162 -8.95 -9.68 -3.29
CA ILE A 162 -8.78 -9.67 -1.84
C ILE A 162 -8.26 -8.30 -1.36
N LEU A 163 -7.32 -7.67 -2.06
CA LEU A 163 -6.91 -6.29 -1.81
C LEU A 163 -8.06 -5.30 -1.97
N SER A 164 -8.83 -5.45 -3.05
CA SER A 164 -10.02 -4.62 -3.29
C SER A 164 -11.11 -4.84 -2.23
N ASN A 165 -11.19 -6.04 -1.65
CA ASN A 165 -12.05 -6.32 -0.50
C ASN A 165 -11.53 -5.61 0.76
N LEU A 166 -10.23 -5.68 1.06
CA LEU A 166 -9.64 -4.96 2.19
C LEU A 166 -9.94 -3.46 2.10
N SER A 167 -9.65 -2.85 0.96
CA SER A 167 -9.86 -1.41 0.75
C SER A 167 -11.32 -1.01 0.98
N ARG A 168 -12.28 -1.71 0.38
CA ARG A 168 -13.71 -1.44 0.60
C ARG A 168 -14.16 -1.62 2.05
N SER A 169 -13.54 -2.53 2.81
CA SER A 169 -13.89 -2.78 4.20
C SER A 169 -13.38 -1.73 5.17
N PHE A 170 -12.27 -1.06 4.83
CA PHE A 170 -11.55 -0.19 5.76
C PHE A 170 -11.22 1.21 5.24
N ASP A 171 -11.67 1.57 4.04
CA ASP A 171 -11.58 2.95 3.56
C ASP A 171 -12.31 3.93 4.49
N GLY A 172 -11.75 5.13 4.62
CA GLY A 172 -12.27 6.18 5.49
C GLY A 172 -12.13 5.93 7.00
N ARG A 173 -11.32 4.95 7.44
CA ARG A 173 -11.10 4.66 8.88
C ARG A 173 -10.12 5.59 9.59
N GLY A 174 -9.48 6.51 8.87
CA GLY A 174 -8.63 7.56 9.43
C GLY A 174 -7.23 7.11 9.86
N TYR A 175 -6.70 6.07 9.20
CA TYR A 175 -5.31 5.64 9.33
C TYR A 175 -4.55 5.93 8.05
N ASP A 176 -3.25 6.16 8.14
CA ASP A 176 -2.40 6.36 6.95
C ASP A 176 -2.31 5.07 6.15
N PHE A 177 -2.13 3.93 6.83
CA PHE A 177 -1.99 2.60 6.22
C PHE A 177 -3.02 1.64 6.81
N VAL A 178 -3.60 0.81 5.95
CA VAL A 178 -4.35 -0.39 6.34
C VAL A 178 -3.68 -1.60 5.70
N THR A 179 -3.21 -2.51 6.54
CA THR A 179 -2.46 -3.70 6.09
C THR A 179 -3.22 -4.97 6.47
N GLY A 180 -3.53 -5.78 5.47
CA GLY A 180 -4.18 -7.07 5.63
C GLY A 180 -3.17 -8.21 5.73
N PHE A 181 -3.43 -9.17 6.63
CA PHE A 181 -2.69 -10.43 6.73
C PHE A 181 -3.65 -11.58 6.51
N THR A 182 -3.32 -12.47 5.57
CA THR A 182 -4.25 -13.50 5.10
C THR A 182 -3.59 -14.88 5.05
N ALA A 183 -4.36 -15.90 5.42
CA ALA A 183 -4.08 -17.30 5.12
C ALA A 183 -5.12 -17.88 4.14
N ASN A 184 -5.76 -17.01 3.35
CA ASN A 184 -6.77 -17.41 2.37
C ASN A 184 -6.11 -18.16 1.21
N PRO A 185 -6.55 -19.40 0.89
CA PRO A 185 -5.95 -20.21 -0.16
C PRO A 185 -6.09 -19.61 -1.57
N ASN A 186 -7.04 -18.68 -1.77
CA ASN A 186 -7.21 -17.96 -3.03
C ASN A 186 -6.19 -16.84 -3.21
N PHE A 187 -5.43 -16.46 -2.17
CA PHE A 187 -4.41 -15.43 -2.29
C PHE A 187 -3.17 -16.00 -3.02
N ASP A 188 -3.04 -15.64 -4.28
CA ASP A 188 -2.10 -16.20 -5.26
C ASP A 188 -0.76 -15.45 -5.37
N ALA A 189 -0.56 -14.41 -4.56
CA ALA A 189 0.70 -13.67 -4.41
C ALA A 189 1.35 -13.88 -3.02
N GLY A 190 2.59 -13.43 -2.85
CA GLY A 190 3.25 -13.28 -1.56
C GLY A 190 2.85 -11.99 -0.83
N GLY A 191 2.58 -10.95 -1.60
CA GLY A 191 2.04 -9.65 -1.19
C GLY A 191 1.44 -8.93 -2.39
N ILE A 192 0.57 -7.95 -2.13
CA ILE A 192 0.04 -7.04 -3.16
C ILE A 192 -0.39 -5.71 -2.53
N ALA A 193 -0.28 -4.61 -3.26
CA ALA A 193 -0.62 -3.28 -2.78
C ALA A 193 -1.21 -2.39 -3.87
N TYR A 194 -1.80 -1.26 -3.46
CA TYR A 194 -1.96 -0.14 -4.39
C TYR A 194 -0.65 0.64 -4.49
N VAL A 195 -0.31 1.02 -5.73
CA VAL A 195 0.77 1.95 -6.04
C VAL A 195 0.17 3.33 -6.29
N TYR A 196 0.68 4.33 -5.57
CA TYR A 196 0.16 5.69 -5.64
C TYR A 196 1.08 6.62 -6.42
N ASN A 197 0.50 7.45 -7.28
CA ASN A 197 1.21 8.48 -8.05
C ASN A 197 1.35 9.82 -7.30
N SER A 198 0.60 9.96 -6.21
CA SER A 198 0.42 11.17 -5.41
C SER A 198 -0.09 10.74 -4.02
N ALA A 199 -0.15 11.67 -3.08
CA ALA A 199 -0.64 11.37 -1.74
C ALA A 199 -2.02 10.68 -1.79
N PRO A 200 -2.19 9.51 -1.13
CA PRO A 200 -3.50 8.86 -1.06
C PRO A 200 -4.55 9.79 -0.46
N ARG A 201 -5.78 9.77 -1.01
CA ARG A 201 -6.91 10.54 -0.46
C ARG A 201 -7.51 9.93 0.82
N GLY A 202 -7.00 8.78 1.24
CA GLY A 202 -7.43 7.99 2.39
C GLY A 202 -6.26 7.11 2.83
N SER A 203 -6.53 5.90 3.29
CA SER A 203 -5.46 4.97 3.64
C SER A 203 -4.75 4.43 2.39
N ALA A 204 -3.45 4.19 2.50
CA ALA A 204 -2.75 3.28 1.62
C ALA A 204 -3.06 1.83 2.02
N PHE A 205 -3.15 0.90 1.06
CA PHE A 205 -3.54 -0.48 1.35
C PHE A 205 -2.53 -1.48 0.77
N ALA A 206 -2.30 -2.54 1.55
CA ALA A 206 -1.51 -3.69 1.20
C ALA A 206 -2.11 -4.96 1.83
N VAL A 207 -1.95 -6.11 1.19
CA VAL A 207 -2.28 -7.43 1.75
C VAL A 207 -1.07 -8.34 1.63
N ASN A 208 -0.76 -9.07 2.69
CA ASN A 208 0.38 -9.98 2.75
C ASN A 208 -0.07 -11.41 3.06
N LEU A 209 0.47 -12.39 2.31
CA LEU A 209 0.25 -13.80 2.56
C LEU A 209 1.02 -14.25 3.81
N ASP A 210 0.43 -15.18 4.56
CA ASP A 210 1.14 -15.94 5.60
C ASP A 210 2.23 -16.84 5.01
N GLN A 211 3.48 -16.39 5.10
CA GLN A 211 4.67 -17.08 4.63
C GLN A 211 5.68 -17.27 5.77
N GLY A 212 5.21 -17.13 7.02
CA GLY A 212 6.02 -17.01 8.22
C GLY A 212 6.43 -15.57 8.47
N THR A 213 6.60 -15.22 9.74
CA THR A 213 6.83 -13.82 10.18
C THR A 213 8.01 -13.13 9.50
N ALA A 214 9.09 -13.86 9.18
CA ALA A 214 10.25 -13.26 8.52
C ALA A 214 9.98 -12.95 7.05
N ASN A 215 9.40 -13.90 6.30
CA ASN A 215 9.14 -13.70 4.88
C ASN A 215 7.94 -12.78 4.65
N THR A 216 6.92 -12.84 5.51
CA THR A 216 5.80 -11.89 5.47
C THR A 216 6.25 -10.46 5.81
N ALA A 217 7.26 -10.26 6.67
CA ALA A 217 7.84 -8.93 6.90
C ALA A 217 8.59 -8.39 5.66
N LYS A 218 9.26 -9.27 4.91
CA LYS A 218 9.87 -8.89 3.61
C LYS A 218 8.83 -8.48 2.59
N ALA A 219 7.76 -9.28 2.44
CA ALA A 219 6.63 -8.92 1.61
C ALA A 219 6.02 -7.59 2.05
N ALA A 220 5.74 -7.40 3.35
CA ALA A 220 5.20 -6.15 3.86
C ALA A 220 6.11 -4.94 3.57
N THR A 221 7.44 -5.09 3.70
CA THR A 221 8.39 -4.03 3.36
C THR A 221 8.28 -3.64 1.87
N HIS A 222 8.10 -4.64 0.99
CA HIS A 222 7.93 -4.45 -0.45
C HIS A 222 6.62 -3.72 -0.75
N GLU A 223 5.52 -4.22 -0.20
CA GLU A 223 4.20 -3.64 -0.38
C GLU A 223 4.09 -2.21 0.18
N TYR A 224 4.77 -1.91 1.29
CA TYR A 224 4.85 -0.55 1.80
C TYR A 224 5.63 0.37 0.86
N GLY A 225 6.64 -0.14 0.15
CA GLY A 225 7.29 0.57 -0.95
C GLY A 225 6.28 1.05 -2.00
N HIS A 226 5.39 0.18 -2.46
CA HIS A 226 4.29 0.58 -3.36
C HIS A 226 3.37 1.64 -2.76
N ASN A 227 3.10 1.58 -1.46
CA ASN A 227 2.34 2.62 -0.77
C ASN A 227 3.08 3.98 -0.72
N PHE A 228 4.41 4.03 -0.86
CA PHE A 228 5.17 5.24 -1.16
C PHE A 228 5.34 5.52 -2.66
N GLY A 229 4.60 4.82 -3.51
CA GLY A 229 4.56 5.00 -4.97
C GLY A 229 5.69 4.34 -5.75
N LEU A 230 6.48 3.47 -5.13
CA LEU A 230 7.59 2.81 -5.82
C LEU A 230 7.07 1.82 -6.88
N PRO A 231 7.57 1.86 -8.13
CA PRO A 231 7.38 0.77 -9.09
C PRO A 231 8.29 -0.42 -8.76
N HIS A 232 8.15 -1.50 -9.51
CA HIS A 232 9.15 -2.56 -9.51
C HIS A 232 10.42 -2.14 -10.24
N ASP A 233 11.56 -2.64 -9.78
CA ASP A 233 12.74 -2.73 -10.64
C ASP A 233 12.56 -3.85 -11.66
N PRO A 234 13.12 -3.73 -12.88
CA PRO A 234 13.02 -4.80 -13.88
C PRO A 234 13.67 -6.08 -13.38
N GLN A 235 12.96 -7.20 -13.45
CA GLN A 235 13.49 -8.52 -13.10
C GLN A 235 14.67 -8.89 -14.03
N GLY A 236 15.69 -9.55 -13.48
CA GLY A 236 16.90 -9.93 -14.22
C GLY A 236 17.85 -8.79 -14.54
N SER A 237 17.55 -7.56 -14.09
CA SER A 237 18.41 -6.38 -14.31
C SER A 237 19.72 -6.39 -13.50
N GLY A 238 19.80 -7.23 -12.46
CA GLY A 238 20.90 -7.20 -11.49
C GLY A 238 20.83 -6.03 -10.50
N ILE A 239 19.76 -5.23 -10.53
CA ILE A 239 19.52 -4.18 -9.53
C ILE A 239 19.15 -4.86 -8.22
N VAL A 240 20.05 -4.79 -7.25
CA VAL A 240 19.86 -5.35 -5.91
C VAL A 240 18.99 -4.40 -5.11
N CYS A 241 17.69 -4.68 -5.07
CA CYS A 241 16.69 -3.84 -4.41
C CYS A 241 15.54 -4.70 -3.90
N LEU A 242 14.92 -4.28 -2.81
CA LEU A 242 13.73 -4.94 -2.28
C LEU A 242 12.54 -4.91 -3.28
N MET A 243 12.47 -3.89 -4.15
CA MET A 243 11.47 -3.77 -5.22
C MET A 243 11.77 -4.62 -6.47
N ASN A 244 12.86 -5.42 -6.45
CA ASN A 244 13.17 -6.39 -7.49
C ASN A 244 12.85 -7.80 -7.01
N TYR A 245 12.01 -8.54 -7.75
CA TYR A 245 11.59 -9.91 -7.39
C TYR A 245 12.74 -10.88 -7.13
N ASP A 246 13.89 -10.70 -7.78
CA ASP A 246 15.05 -11.56 -7.59
C ASP A 246 15.66 -11.39 -6.17
N TYR A 247 15.37 -10.27 -5.50
CA TYR A 247 15.96 -9.88 -4.23
C TYR A 247 14.94 -9.56 -3.11
N SER A 248 13.64 -9.50 -3.39
CA SER A 248 12.61 -9.08 -2.42
C SER A 248 12.62 -9.85 -1.10
N TYR A 249 13.05 -11.11 -1.11
CA TYR A 249 13.17 -11.95 0.10
C TYR A 249 14.61 -12.10 0.63
N THR A 250 15.61 -11.53 -0.04
CA THR A 250 17.04 -11.71 0.30
C THR A 250 17.72 -10.43 0.78
N VAL A 251 17.17 -9.25 0.47
CA VAL A 251 17.70 -7.95 0.92
C VAL A 251 16.71 -7.18 1.78
N ASP A 252 17.17 -6.12 2.44
CA ASP A 252 16.43 -5.26 3.37
C ASP A 252 16.62 -3.76 3.07
N PHE A 253 16.87 -3.41 1.82
CA PHE A 253 17.12 -2.02 1.42
C PHE A 253 16.58 -1.73 0.02
N PHE A 254 16.30 -0.45 -0.21
CA PHE A 254 15.97 0.08 -1.53
C PHE A 254 17.24 0.55 -2.27
N ASP A 255 17.26 0.46 -3.60
CA ASP A 255 18.30 1.08 -4.42
C ASP A 255 18.24 2.63 -4.33
N PRO A 256 19.25 3.36 -4.82
CA PRO A 256 19.29 4.82 -4.70
C PRO A 256 18.08 5.56 -5.28
N ALA A 257 17.49 5.11 -6.39
CA ALA A 257 16.35 5.77 -7.01
C ALA A 257 15.09 5.61 -6.14
N HIS A 258 14.82 4.39 -5.70
CA HIS A 258 13.71 4.12 -4.79
C HIS A 258 13.90 4.80 -3.42
N LYS A 259 15.12 4.83 -2.87
CA LYS A 259 15.42 5.59 -1.63
C LYS A 259 15.04 7.06 -1.75
N ASN A 260 15.44 7.69 -2.85
CA ASN A 260 15.11 9.10 -3.12
C ASN A 260 13.60 9.30 -3.23
N GLN A 261 12.88 8.37 -3.83
CA GLN A 261 11.44 8.46 -3.97
C GLN A 261 10.71 8.29 -2.63
N VAL A 262 11.07 7.33 -1.79
CA VAL A 262 10.52 7.21 -0.43
C VAL A 262 10.79 8.49 0.37
N ASN A 263 12.00 9.03 0.30
CA ASN A 263 12.36 10.26 1.01
C ASN A 263 11.56 11.50 0.57
N ARG A 264 11.13 11.55 -0.69
CA ARG A 264 10.20 12.59 -1.16
C ARG A 264 8.77 12.31 -0.71
N ASN A 265 8.31 11.09 -0.92
CA ASN A 265 6.90 10.71 -0.78
C ASN A 265 6.49 10.46 0.68
N LYS A 266 7.44 10.34 1.62
CA LYS A 266 7.12 10.28 3.06
C LYS A 266 6.36 11.52 3.56
N ALA A 267 6.49 12.65 2.85
CA ALA A 267 5.71 13.85 3.14
C ALA A 267 4.20 13.70 2.86
N TRP A 268 3.75 12.64 2.18
CA TRP A 268 2.33 12.36 1.95
C TRP A 268 1.56 12.03 3.23
N TYR A 269 2.25 11.57 4.28
CA TYR A 269 1.64 11.04 5.50
C TYR A 269 1.85 11.95 6.72
N ARG A 270 1.93 13.27 6.50
CA ARG A 270 2.16 14.30 7.52
C ARG A 270 0.88 14.87 8.11
#